data_AF-A0A7V6VQ69-F1
#
_entry.id   AF-A0A7V6VQ69-F1
#
_cell.length_a   1.000
_cell.length_b   1.000
_cell.length_c   1.000
_cell.angle_alpha   90.00
_cell.angle_beta   90.00
_cell.angle_gamma   90.00
#
_symmetry.space_group_name_H-M   'P 1'
#
loop_
_entity.id
_entity.type
_entity.pdbx_description
1 polymer ?
#
loop_
_entity_poly.entity_id
_entity_poly.type
_entity_poly.pdbx_seq_one_letter_code
_entity_poly.pdbx_strand_id
1 'polypeptide(L)' 'MVHFNDVLLARERIQKYISRTPLDFSMALSSEDTYVYLKLECQQKQKAFKVR' A
#
# COMPACT_ATOMS: atom_id res chain seq x y z
N MET A 1 11.02 -19.95 -0.88
CA MET A 1 10.70 -19.02 -1.98
C MET A 1 9.29 -18.51 -1.72
N VAL A 2 9.03 -17.22 -1.90
CA VAL A 2 7.68 -16.65 -1.69
C VAL A 2 6.98 -16.55 -3.04
N HIS A 3 5.74 -17.01 -3.11
CA HIS A 3 4.91 -17.01 -4.31
C HIS A 3 3.77 -15.98 -4.21
N PHE A 4 3.18 -15.62 -5.35
CA PHE A 4 2.04 -14.71 -5.37
C PHE A 4 0.87 -15.21 -4.49
N ASN A 5 0.65 -16.52 -4.45
CA ASN A 5 -0.38 -17.12 -3.62
C ASN A 5 -0.13 -16.90 -2.10
N ASP A 6 1.12 -16.81 -1.67
CA ASP A 6 1.46 -16.50 -0.28
C ASP A 6 1.01 -15.08 0.10
N VAL A 7 1.09 -14.14 -0.85
CA VAL A 7 0.63 -12.75 -0.68
C VAL A 7 -0.90 -12.69 -0.57
N LEU A 8 -1.62 -13.50 -1.37
CA LEU A 8 -3.08 -13.61 -1.27
C LEU A 8 -3.50 -14.16 0.10
N LEU A 9 -2.85 -15.24 0.56
CA LEU A 9 -3.10 -15.81 1.88
C LEU A 9 -2.74 -14.84 3.02
N ALA A 10 -1.64 -14.08 2.88
CA ALA A 10 -1.27 -13.05 3.84
C ALA A 10 -2.34 -11.95 3.93
N ARG A 11 -2.86 -11.48 2.79
CA ARG A 11 -3.94 -10.48 2.73
C ARG A 11 -5.16 -10.93 3.53
N GLU A 12 -5.63 -12.17 3.34
CA GLU A 12 -6.79 -12.71 4.05
C GLU A 12 -6.58 -12.75 5.58
N ARG A 13 -5.36 -13.07 6.03
CA ARG A 13 -5.00 -13.13 7.45
C ARG A 13 -4.98 -11.75 8.11
N ILE A 14 -4.42 -10.74 7.43
CA ILE A 14 -4.14 -9.44 8.03
C ILE A 14 -5.23 -8.39 7.80
N GLN A 15 -6.11 -8.54 6.81
CA GLN A 15 -7.05 -7.48 6.37
C GLN A 15 -7.93 -6.90 7.48
N LYS A 16 -8.32 -7.71 8.48
CA LYS A 16 -9.12 -7.27 9.62
C LYS A 16 -8.34 -6.45 10.66
N TYR A 17 -7.01 -6.47 10.57
CA TYR A 17 -6.10 -5.83 11.52
C TYR A 17 -5.37 -4.61 10.94
N ILE A 18 -5.45 -4.37 9.63
CA ILE A 18 -4.78 -3.24 8.98
C ILE A 18 -5.80 -2.33 8.32
N SER A 19 -5.45 -1.05 8.13
CA SER A 19 -6.27 -0.15 7.32
C SER A 19 -5.93 -0.28 5.84
N ARG A 20 -6.92 -0.05 4.96
CA ARG A 20 -6.64 0.23 3.55
C ARG A 20 -6.16 1.67 3.45
N THR A 21 -4.85 1.84 3.38
CA THR A 21 -4.19 3.14 3.22
C THR A 21 -4.60 3.79 1.89
N PRO A 22 -4.64 5.13 1.80
CA PRO A 22 -4.97 5.83 0.56
C PRO A 22 -3.95 5.58 -0.56
N LEU A 23 -4.39 5.79 -1.80
CA LEU A 23 -3.54 5.86 -2.99
C LEU A 23 -3.80 7.22 -3.61
N ASP A 24 -2.94 8.18 -3.31
CA ASP A 24 -3.18 9.58 -3.61
C ASP A 24 -2.44 10.00 -4.87
N PHE A 25 -3.13 10.69 -5.76
CA PHE A 25 -2.51 11.27 -6.94
C PHE A 25 -1.62 12.46 -6.55
N SER A 26 -0.39 12.49 -7.06
CA SER A 26 0.53 13.60 -6.82
C SER A 26 0.62 14.51 -8.04
N MET A 27 -0.11 15.62 -8.02
CA MET A 27 -0.02 16.64 -9.09
C MET A 27 1.41 17.18 -9.25
N ALA A 28 2.12 17.38 -8.13
CA ALA A 28 3.46 17.96 -8.14
C ALA A 28 4.54 17.02 -8.71
N LEU A 29 4.33 15.70 -8.61
CA LEU A 29 5.27 14.70 -9.14
C LEU A 29 4.86 14.17 -10.52
N SER A 30 3.64 14.48 -10.97
CA SER A 30 3.13 14.04 -12.27
C SER A 30 3.48 15.03 -13.37
N SER A 31 3.58 14.52 -14.60
CA SER A 31 3.75 15.28 -15.83
C SER A 31 2.69 14.86 -16.85
N GLU A 32 2.70 15.47 -18.05
CA GLU A 32 1.77 15.13 -19.12
C GLU A 32 1.89 13.65 -19.56
N ASP A 33 3.11 13.10 -19.54
CA ASP A 33 3.39 11.73 -19.97
C ASP A 33 3.39 10.72 -18.82
N THR A 34 3.32 11.16 -17.55
CA THR A 34 3.46 10.26 -16.40
C THR A 34 2.64 10.70 -15.21
N TYR A 35 1.74 9.82 -14.77
CA TYR A 35 0.94 9.99 -13.56
C TYR A 35 1.58 9.27 -12.38
N VAL A 36 1.83 10.01 -11.30
CA VAL A 36 2.44 9.48 -10.07
C VAL A 36 1.38 9.36 -8.97
N TYR A 37 1.31 8.18 -8.37
CA TYR A 37 0.43 7.88 -7.24
C TYR A 37 1.25 7.44 -6.02
N LEU A 38 0.89 7.99 -4.86
CA LEU A 38 1.56 7.73 -3.59
C LEU A 38 0.72 6.78 -2.75
N LYS A 39 1.26 5.59 -2.46
CA LYS A 39 0.64 4.64 -1.55
C LYS A 39 1.03 4.98 -0.11
N LEU A 40 0.11 5.60 0.64
CA LEU A 40 0.42 6.25 1.90
C LEU A 40 0.50 5.30 3.11
N GLU A 41 1.48 4.38 3.10
CA GLU A 41 1.74 3.47 4.23
C GLU A 41 2.22 4.17 5.51
N CYS A 42 2.64 5.43 5.43
CA CYS A 42 2.85 6.28 6.61
C CYS A 42 1.57 6.50 7.43
N GLN A 43 0.39 6.25 6.84
CA GLN A 43 -0.91 6.30 7.53
C GLN A 43 -1.35 4.94 8.09
N GLN A 44 -0.58 3.88 7.88
CA GLN A 44 -0.85 2.57 8.48
C GLN A 44 -0.58 2.60 10.01
N LYS A 45 -1.03 1.57 10.72
CA LYS A 45 -0.62 1.33 12.13
C LYS A 45 0.91 1.40 12.26
N GLN A 46 1.39 1.99 13.34
CA GLN A 46 2.82 2.25 13.58
C GLN A 46 3.50 3.18 12.56
N LYS A 47 2.73 3.91 11.74
CA LYS A 47 3.22 4.86 10.73
C LYS A 47 4.13 4.23 9.67
N ALA A 48 3.97 2.93 9.42
CA ALA A 48 4.78 2.19 8.45
C ALA A 48 4.04 0.95 7.92
N PHE A 49 4.54 0.40 6.81
CA PHE A 49 4.00 -0.83 6.21
C PHE A 49 4.36 -2.11 6.99
N LYS A 50 5.30 -2.04 7.93
CA LYS A 50 5.93 -3.21 8.60
C LYS A 50 5.00 -4.02 9.49
N VAL A 51 3.82 -3.49 9.80
CA VAL A 51 2.77 -4.22 10.54
C VAL A 51 2.06 -5.28 9.68
N ARG A 52 2.25 -5.23 8.36
CA ARG A 52 1.75 -6.25 7.40
C ARG A 52 2.59 -7.51 7.49
#